data_AF-A0A2V9Y7X8-F1
#
_entry.id   AF-A0A2V9Y7X8-F1
#
_cell.length_a   1.000
_cell.length_b   1.000
_cell.length_c   1.000
_cell.angle_alpha   90.00
_cell.angle_beta   90.00
_cell.angle_gamma   90.00
#
_symmetry.space_group_name_H-M   'P 1'
#
loop_
_entity.id
_entity.type
_entity.pdbx_description
1 polymer ?
#
loop_
_entity_poly.entity_id
_entity_poly.type
_entity_poly.pdbx_seq_one_letter_code
_entity_poly.pdbx_strand_id
1 'polypeptide(L)'
;MVVHRSGRKGAQFCGEWAVCGIVAESSFASFQQVAYVRVGQVFHTGTWLGRVALRPAVELAFLYGRLRRGVNLADASPENSVVGSRVPTFLIHGLADDNIPPQQSEWIRAHNPAKIILWEVPNAGHCGAVNAAGQEFDMRVLRWFSSHEGG
;
A
#
# COMPACT_ATOMS: atom_id res chain seq x y z
N MET A 1 36.17 22.01 11.39
CA MET A 1 35.82 23.44 11.62
C MET A 1 35.48 23.99 10.24
N VAL A 2 34.23 24.05 9.81
CA VAL A 2 33.15 24.93 10.29
C VAL A 2 31.91 24.12 10.67
N VAL A 3 31.36 24.45 11.83
CA VAL A 3 30.06 23.99 12.32
C VAL A 3 29.02 25.00 11.84
N HIS A 4 27.97 24.56 11.16
CA HIS A 4 26.74 25.34 11.08
C HIS A 4 25.62 24.55 11.78
N ARG A 5 25.51 24.74 13.09
CA ARG A 5 24.31 24.38 13.86
C ARG A 5 23.36 25.57 13.77
N SER A 6 22.38 25.50 12.87
CA SER A 6 21.22 26.39 12.92
C SER A 6 20.14 25.69 13.75
N GLY A 7 19.96 26.16 14.98
CA GLY A 7 18.91 25.68 15.87
C GLY A 7 17.55 26.12 15.35
N ARG A 8 16.74 25.18 14.86
CA ARG A 8 15.29 25.32 14.77
C ARG A 8 14.64 24.22 15.60
N LYS A 9 13.97 24.64 16.68
CA LYS A 9 13.15 23.75 17.52
C LYS A 9 11.95 23.29 16.67
N GLY A 10 11.87 21.99 16.37
CA GLY A 10 10.70 21.38 15.73
C GLY A 10 10.95 20.23 14.75
N ALA A 11 12.19 19.96 14.33
CA ALA A 11 12.47 18.95 13.31
C ALA A 11 12.47 17.52 13.87
N GLN A 12 11.61 16.66 13.33
CA GLN A 12 11.64 15.22 13.59
C GLN A 12 12.73 14.60 12.72
N PHE A 13 13.93 14.42 13.28
CA PHE A 13 15.07 13.84 12.57
C PHE A 13 14.80 12.37 12.21
N CYS A 14 14.90 12.05 10.93
CA CYS A 14 14.96 10.67 10.45
C CYS A 14 16.39 10.16 10.70
N GLY A 15 16.54 9.19 11.61
CA GLY A 15 17.86 8.60 11.90
C GLY A 15 18.40 7.79 10.73
N GLU A 16 19.69 7.42 10.81
CA GLU A 16 20.49 6.75 9.76
C GLU A 16 19.90 5.44 9.18
N TRP A 17 18.86 4.88 9.81
CA TRP A 17 18.18 3.64 9.42
C TRP A 17 16.64 3.75 9.38
N ALA A 18 16.07 4.94 9.54
CA ALA A 18 14.62 5.13 9.58
C ALA A 18 14.07 5.41 8.18
N VAL A 19 12.93 4.80 7.85
CA VAL A 19 12.15 5.18 6.66
C VAL A 19 11.43 6.49 6.95
N CYS A 20 11.68 7.53 6.15
CA CYS A 20 11.17 8.89 6.39
C CYS A 20 9.84 9.19 5.68
N GLY A 21 9.52 8.41 4.64
CA GLY A 21 8.28 8.52 3.88
C GLY A 21 8.13 7.34 2.93
N ILE A 22 6.88 6.94 2.69
CA ILE A 22 6.52 5.83 1.80
C ILE A 22 5.64 6.36 0.69
N VAL A 23 5.85 5.90 -0.53
CA VAL A 23 4.88 5.98 -1.63
C VAL A 23 4.59 4.55 -2.08
N ALA A 24 3.32 4.19 -2.23
CA ALA A 24 2.92 2.88 -2.73
C ALA A 24 1.72 3.01 -3.66
N GLU A 25 1.76 2.29 -4.78
CA GLU A 25 0.70 2.27 -5.78
C GLU A 25 -0.03 0.92 -5.76
N SER A 26 -1.35 0.93 -6.03
CA SER A 26 -2.21 -0.26 -6.15
C SER A 26 -2.03 -1.27 -5.01
N SER A 27 -1.94 -0.76 -3.77
CA SER A 27 -1.68 -1.59 -2.58
C SER A 27 -2.89 -2.44 -2.19
N PHE A 28 -2.64 -3.66 -1.73
CA PHE A 28 -3.64 -4.51 -1.08
C PHE A 28 -3.68 -4.26 0.44
N ALA A 29 -4.84 -4.45 1.08
CA ALA A 29 -5.01 -4.27 2.52
C ALA A 29 -4.46 -5.48 3.32
N SER A 30 -4.73 -6.69 2.83
CA SER A 30 -4.11 -7.93 3.31
C SER A 30 -3.95 -8.96 2.19
N PHE A 31 -2.87 -9.73 2.27
CA PHE A 31 -2.54 -10.70 1.23
C PHE A 31 -3.59 -11.82 1.14
N GLN A 32 -4.20 -12.19 2.28
CA GLN A 32 -5.29 -13.16 2.30
C GLN A 32 -6.53 -12.66 1.55
N GLN A 33 -6.98 -11.42 1.80
CA GLN A 33 -8.17 -10.89 1.14
C GLN A 33 -7.96 -10.70 -0.35
N VAL A 34 -6.80 -10.15 -0.76
CA VAL A 34 -6.52 -9.96 -2.19
C VAL A 34 -6.39 -11.30 -2.92
N ALA A 35 -5.88 -12.36 -2.26
CA ALA A 35 -5.85 -13.70 -2.84
C ALA A 35 -7.26 -14.23 -3.17
N TYR A 36 -8.25 -14.01 -2.30
CA TYR A 36 -9.64 -14.41 -2.58
C TYR A 36 -10.24 -13.65 -3.78
N VAL A 37 -9.97 -12.34 -3.87
CA VAL A 37 -10.43 -11.51 -4.98
C VAL A 37 -9.80 -11.96 -6.29
N ARG A 38 -8.47 -12.13 -6.30
CA ARG A 38 -7.69 -12.49 -7.48
C ARG A 38 -8.03 -13.87 -8.02
N VAL A 39 -8.17 -14.85 -7.13
CA VAL A 39 -8.58 -16.20 -7.53
C VAL A 39 -9.98 -16.18 -8.15
N GLY A 40 -10.92 -15.41 -7.59
CA GLY A 40 -12.25 -15.24 -8.20
C GLY A 40 -12.23 -14.62 -9.60
N GLN A 41 -11.33 -13.67 -9.84
CA GLN A 41 -11.15 -13.00 -11.13
C GLN A 41 -10.52 -13.92 -12.18
N VAL A 42 -9.48 -14.67 -11.82
CA VAL A 42 -8.78 -15.61 -12.72
C VAL A 42 -9.71 -16.69 -13.26
N PHE A 43 -10.64 -17.17 -12.44
CA PHE A 43 -11.61 -18.18 -12.87
C PHE A 43 -12.87 -17.60 -13.52
N HIS A 44 -12.97 -16.28 -13.73
CA HIS A 44 -14.15 -15.57 -14.25
C HIS A 44 -15.46 -15.90 -13.52
N THR A 45 -15.39 -16.45 -12.30
CA THR A 45 -16.55 -16.98 -11.58
C THR A 45 -17.40 -15.90 -10.88
N GLY A 46 -17.06 -14.62 -11.02
CA GLY A 46 -17.67 -13.54 -10.24
C GLY A 46 -17.16 -13.51 -8.80
N THR A 47 -17.22 -12.33 -8.17
CA THR A 47 -16.59 -12.08 -6.86
C THR A 47 -17.20 -12.86 -5.70
N TRP A 48 -18.39 -13.44 -5.87
CA TRP A 48 -19.06 -14.27 -4.87
C TRP A 48 -18.54 -15.72 -4.86
N LEU A 49 -18.49 -16.39 -6.03
CA LEU A 49 -17.94 -17.75 -6.13
C LEU A 49 -16.45 -17.81 -5.77
N GLY A 50 -15.67 -16.80 -6.19
CA GLY A 50 -14.25 -16.71 -5.82
C GLY A 50 -14.01 -16.61 -4.31
N ARG A 51 -14.83 -15.83 -3.60
CA ARG A 51 -14.73 -15.64 -2.15
C ARG A 51 -15.28 -16.80 -1.33
N VAL A 52 -16.15 -17.64 -1.89
CA VAL A 52 -16.83 -18.71 -1.16
C VAL A 52 -16.37 -20.10 -1.60
N ALA A 53 -16.44 -20.43 -2.89
CA ALA A 53 -16.13 -21.77 -3.38
C ALA A 53 -14.62 -22.05 -3.44
N LEU A 54 -13.81 -21.04 -3.77
CA LEU A 54 -12.35 -21.20 -3.91
C LEU A 54 -11.57 -20.86 -2.64
N ARG A 55 -12.25 -20.35 -1.61
CA ARG A 55 -11.64 -20.02 -0.31
C ARG A 55 -10.88 -21.20 0.33
N PRO A 56 -11.42 -22.45 0.37
CA PRO A 56 -10.68 -23.58 0.93
C PRO A 56 -9.36 -23.86 0.19
N ALA A 57 -9.34 -23.71 -1.14
CA ALA A 57 -8.11 -23.90 -1.92
C ALA A 57 -7.05 -22.84 -1.59
N VAL A 58 -7.47 -21.59 -1.42
CA VAL A 58 -6.57 -20.51 -0.98
C VAL A 58 -6.06 -20.78 0.44
N GLU A 59 -6.92 -21.13 1.39
CA GLU A 59 -6.50 -21.44 2.77
C GLU A 59 -5.52 -22.62 2.83
N LEU A 60 -5.73 -23.67 2.02
CA LEU A 60 -4.79 -24.78 1.87
C LEU A 60 -3.44 -24.34 1.29
N ALA A 61 -3.42 -23.42 0.31
CA ALA A 61 -2.18 -22.88 -0.24
C ALA A 61 -1.38 -22.09 0.82
N PHE A 62 -2.07 -21.32 1.66
CA PHE A 62 -1.44 -20.60 2.78
C PHE A 62 -0.87 -21.57 3.82
N LEU A 63 -1.64 -22.60 4.19
CA LEU A 63 -1.17 -23.66 5.10
C LEU A 63 0.05 -24.39 4.53
N TYR A 64 0.01 -24.74 3.24
CA TYR A 64 1.14 -25.37 2.56
C TYR A 64 2.38 -24.47 2.60
N GLY A 65 2.24 -23.17 2.30
CA GLY A 65 3.32 -22.19 2.41
C GLY A 65 3.92 -22.14 3.82
N ARG A 66 3.07 -22.13 4.85
CA ARG A 66 3.51 -22.16 6.24
C ARG A 66 4.30 -23.42 6.57
N LEU A 67 3.78 -24.59 6.22
CA LEU A 67 4.40 -25.88 6.55
C LEU A 67 5.68 -26.16 5.75
N ARG A 68 5.72 -25.77 4.47
CA ARG A 68 6.84 -26.12 3.56
C ARG A 68 7.89 -25.04 3.45
N ARG A 69 7.53 -23.77 3.67
CA ARG A 69 8.44 -22.62 3.49
C ARG A 69 8.65 -21.85 4.79
N GLY A 70 7.96 -22.18 5.87
CA GLY A 70 8.06 -21.47 7.15
C GLY A 70 7.51 -20.04 7.12
N VAL A 71 6.82 -19.66 6.04
CA VAL A 71 6.28 -18.30 5.88
C VAL A 71 4.78 -18.32 6.09
N ASN A 72 4.28 -17.48 7.00
CA ASN A 72 2.86 -17.27 7.18
C ASN A 72 2.40 -16.08 6.34
N LEU A 73 1.97 -16.35 5.10
CA LEU A 73 1.52 -15.31 4.17
C LEU A 73 0.26 -14.57 4.67
N ALA A 74 -0.47 -15.13 5.64
CA ALA A 74 -1.60 -14.44 6.26
C ALA A 74 -1.17 -13.23 7.11
N ASP A 75 0.09 -13.19 7.55
CA ASP A 75 0.62 -12.08 8.36
C ASP A 75 0.99 -10.87 7.49
N ALA A 76 1.03 -11.02 6.15
CA ALA A 76 1.28 -9.93 5.22
C ALA A 76 0.03 -9.04 5.09
N SER A 77 -0.06 -8.03 5.97
CA SER A 77 -1.20 -7.12 6.08
C SER A 77 -0.73 -5.67 6.21
N PRO A 78 -0.71 -4.90 5.11
CA PRO A 78 -0.47 -3.46 5.15
C PRO A 78 -1.43 -2.70 6.06
N GLU A 79 -2.73 -3.07 6.10
CA GLU A 79 -3.72 -2.42 6.98
C GLU A 79 -3.37 -2.56 8.47
N ASN A 80 -2.82 -3.71 8.88
CA ASN A 80 -2.31 -3.90 10.25
C ASN A 80 -0.97 -3.19 10.46
N SER A 81 -0.10 -3.19 9.44
CA SER A 81 1.25 -2.61 9.53
C SER A 81 1.24 -1.10 9.73
N VAL A 82 0.19 -0.42 9.25
CA VAL A 82 0.07 1.04 9.41
C VAL A 82 -0.50 1.46 10.76
N VAL A 83 -1.08 0.54 11.54
CA VAL A 83 -1.63 0.85 12.87
C VAL A 83 -0.51 1.33 13.79
N GLY A 84 -0.61 2.56 14.29
CA GLY A 84 0.41 3.17 15.15
C GLY A 84 1.72 3.56 14.44
N SER A 85 1.83 3.33 13.12
CA SER A 85 2.98 3.78 12.34
C SER A 85 3.08 5.30 12.37
N ARG A 86 4.31 5.80 12.53
CA ARG A 86 4.62 7.23 12.48
C ARG A 86 5.15 7.67 11.11
N VAL A 87 5.42 6.71 10.22
CA VAL A 87 5.98 6.96 8.89
C VAL A 87 4.87 7.50 7.99
N PRO A 88 5.00 8.73 7.47
CA PRO A 88 4.06 9.26 6.50
C PRO A 88 3.99 8.34 5.28
N THR A 89 2.78 8.05 4.83
CA THR A 89 2.55 7.18 3.66
C THR A 89 1.65 7.87 2.64
N PHE A 90 2.05 7.84 1.38
CA PHE A 90 1.25 8.29 0.26
C PHE A 90 0.82 7.09 -0.59
N LEU A 91 -0.46 6.78 -0.54
CA LEU A 91 -1.08 5.74 -1.34
C LEU A 91 -1.61 6.34 -2.64
N ILE A 92 -1.33 5.66 -3.75
CA ILE A 92 -1.84 5.99 -5.07
C ILE A 92 -2.66 4.79 -5.53
N HIS A 93 -3.89 5.02 -5.99
CA HIS A 93 -4.72 3.92 -6.48
C HIS A 93 -5.53 4.34 -7.70
N GLY A 94 -5.53 3.49 -8.73
CA GLY A 94 -6.31 3.73 -9.93
C GLY A 94 -7.78 3.34 -9.76
N LEU A 95 -8.72 4.23 -10.08
CA LEU A 95 -10.16 3.94 -9.95
C LEU A 95 -10.68 2.90 -10.96
N ALA A 96 -9.89 2.58 -11.98
CA ALA A 96 -10.16 1.51 -12.94
C ALA A 96 -9.29 0.26 -12.70
N ASP A 97 -8.65 0.13 -11.53
CA ASP A 97 -7.89 -1.07 -11.15
C ASP A 97 -8.84 -2.25 -10.95
N ASP A 98 -8.83 -3.16 -11.92
CA ASP A 98 -9.59 -4.41 -11.91
C ASP A 98 -8.79 -5.59 -11.36
N ASN A 99 -7.52 -5.39 -11.02
CA ASN A 99 -6.65 -6.38 -10.40
C ASN A 99 -6.73 -6.30 -8.88
N ILE A 100 -6.54 -5.10 -8.32
CA ILE A 100 -6.68 -4.81 -6.89
C ILE A 100 -7.70 -3.68 -6.77
N PRO A 101 -8.89 -3.93 -6.18
CA PRO A 101 -9.91 -2.89 -6.09
C PRO A 101 -9.45 -1.69 -5.24
N PRO A 102 -9.82 -0.44 -5.59
CA PRO A 102 -9.47 0.78 -4.86
C PRO A 102 -9.79 0.75 -3.36
N GLN A 103 -10.86 0.04 -2.99
CA GLN A 103 -11.29 -0.13 -1.60
C GLN A 103 -10.17 -0.71 -0.72
N GLN A 104 -9.22 -1.45 -1.28
CA GLN A 104 -8.06 -1.94 -0.53
C GLN A 104 -7.21 -0.80 0.04
N SER A 105 -6.90 0.22 -0.76
CA SER A 105 -6.16 1.39 -0.28
C SER A 105 -7.00 2.29 0.64
N GLU A 106 -8.32 2.35 0.43
CA GLU A 106 -9.23 3.03 1.35
C GLU A 106 -9.20 2.38 2.75
N TRP A 107 -9.20 1.05 2.84
CA TRP A 107 -9.10 0.31 4.10
C TRP A 107 -7.77 0.56 4.79
N ILE A 108 -6.65 0.53 4.06
CA ILE A 108 -5.34 0.87 4.65
C ILE A 108 -5.37 2.29 5.23
N ARG A 109 -5.85 3.29 4.46
CA ARG A 109 -5.95 4.68 4.94
C ARG A 109 -6.82 4.79 6.19
N ALA A 110 -7.93 4.08 6.26
CA ALA A 110 -8.86 4.15 7.38
C ALA A 110 -8.22 3.75 8.73
N HIS A 111 -7.17 2.92 8.71
CA HIS A 111 -6.46 2.49 9.91
C HIS A 111 -5.44 3.53 10.43
N ASN A 112 -5.01 4.49 9.62
CA ASN A 112 -4.13 5.57 10.05
C ASN A 112 -4.31 6.86 9.21
N PRO A 113 -5.50 7.48 9.23
CA PRO A 113 -5.82 8.60 8.35
C PRO A 113 -4.99 9.86 8.65
N ALA A 114 -4.37 9.95 9.82
CA ALA A 114 -3.49 11.06 10.21
C ALA A 114 -2.09 10.98 9.59
N LYS A 115 -1.65 9.79 9.16
CA LYS A 115 -0.32 9.58 8.54
C LYS A 115 -0.39 9.14 7.09
N ILE A 116 -1.59 8.83 6.59
CA ILE A 116 -1.80 8.30 5.25
C ILE A 116 -2.59 9.30 4.41
N ILE A 117 -1.98 9.73 3.30
CA ILE A 117 -2.68 10.42 2.22
C ILE A 117 -3.00 9.39 1.14
N LEU A 118 -4.24 9.40 0.63
CA LEU A 118 -4.66 8.59 -0.51
C LEU A 118 -5.00 9.51 -1.68
N TRP A 119 -4.41 9.22 -2.83
CA TRP A 119 -4.80 9.81 -4.11
C TRP A 119 -5.39 8.75 -5.02
N GLU A 120 -6.64 8.94 -5.39
CA GLU A 120 -7.35 8.10 -6.33
C GLU A 120 -7.29 8.72 -7.72
N VAL A 121 -6.81 7.96 -8.70
CA VAL A 121 -6.52 8.43 -10.05
C VAL A 121 -7.63 7.95 -11.00
N PRO A 122 -8.43 8.86 -11.57
CA PRO A 122 -9.46 8.49 -12.54
C PRO A 122 -8.86 7.77 -13.75
N ASN A 123 -9.57 6.76 -14.27
CA ASN A 123 -9.20 5.99 -15.47
C ASN A 123 -7.86 5.22 -15.40
N ALA A 124 -7.14 5.25 -14.27
CA ALA A 124 -5.95 4.45 -14.10
C ALA A 124 -6.32 3.01 -13.73
N GLY A 125 -5.76 2.04 -14.44
CA GLY A 125 -5.77 0.63 -14.07
C GLY A 125 -4.67 0.29 -13.05
N HIS A 126 -4.40 -1.00 -12.88
CA HIS A 126 -3.37 -1.48 -11.97
C HIS A 126 -1.98 -0.93 -12.29
N CYS A 127 -1.34 -0.27 -11.32
CA CYS A 127 -0.06 0.42 -11.50
C CYS A 127 -0.04 1.37 -12.72
N GLY A 128 -1.21 1.92 -13.07
CA GLY A 128 -1.43 2.72 -14.27
C GLY A 128 -1.44 4.23 -14.03
N ALA A 129 -1.20 4.70 -12.80
CA ALA A 129 -1.36 6.11 -12.46
C ALA A 129 -0.39 7.02 -13.22
N VAL A 130 0.85 6.60 -13.43
CA VAL A 130 1.83 7.36 -14.23
C VAL A 130 1.36 7.57 -15.67
N ASN A 131 0.72 6.57 -16.27
CA ASN A 131 0.20 6.67 -17.64
C ASN A 131 -1.05 7.55 -17.72
N ALA A 132 -1.92 7.47 -16.71
CA ALA A 132 -3.18 8.22 -16.68
C ALA A 132 -2.99 9.70 -16.32
N ALA A 133 -2.07 10.00 -15.40
CA ALA A 133 -1.89 11.35 -14.85
C ALA A 133 -0.60 12.05 -15.34
N GLY A 134 0.32 11.34 -15.99
CA GLY A 134 1.53 11.90 -16.60
C GLY A 134 2.32 12.77 -15.62
N GLN A 135 2.57 14.03 -15.99
CA GLN A 135 3.34 14.98 -15.18
C GLN A 135 2.77 15.21 -13.77
N GLU A 136 1.46 15.06 -13.57
CA GLU A 136 0.88 15.20 -12.24
C GLU A 136 1.37 14.10 -11.30
N PHE A 137 1.55 12.88 -11.80
CA PHE A 137 2.10 11.77 -11.03
C PHE A 137 3.50 12.11 -10.53
N ASP A 138 4.41 12.48 -11.45
CA ASP A 138 5.78 12.85 -11.11
C ASP A 138 5.82 14.00 -10.11
N MET A 139 5.01 15.04 -10.34
CA MET A 139 4.95 16.21 -9.46
C MET A 139 4.48 15.85 -8.05
N ARG A 140 3.45 15.03 -7.90
CA ARG A 140 2.93 14.61 -6.58
C ARG A 140 3.91 13.71 -5.85
N VAL A 141 4.52 12.74 -6.53
CA VAL A 141 5.51 11.82 -5.94
C VAL A 141 6.77 12.57 -5.49
N LEU A 142 7.34 13.40 -6.36
CA LEU A 142 8.54 14.19 -6.03
C LEU A 142 8.26 15.21 -4.93
N ARG A 143 7.10 15.89 -4.97
CA ARG A 143 6.68 16.79 -3.90
C ARG A 143 6.53 16.05 -2.57
N TRP A 144 5.96 14.85 -2.59
CA TRP A 144 5.79 14.03 -1.39
C TRP A 144 7.13 13.71 -0.73
N PHE A 145 8.12 13.23 -1.49
CA PHE A 145 9.44 12.98 -0.93
C PHE A 145 10.12 14.29 -0.49
N SER A 146 10.04 15.35 -1.30
CA SER A 146 10.64 16.65 -0.95
C SER A 146 10.06 17.25 0.34
N SER A 147 8.80 16.97 0.68
CA SER A 147 8.20 17.43 1.94
C SER A 147 8.57 16.59 3.17
N HIS A 148 9.27 15.46 2.97
CA HIS A 148 9.65 14.50 4.00
C HIS A 148 11.16 14.17 4.02
N GLU A 149 11.94 14.67 3.07
CA GLU A 149 13.39 14.81 3.18
C GLU A 149 13.70 15.85 4.26
N GLY A 150 14.55 15.49 5.23
CA GLY A 150 14.75 16.23 6.47
C GLY A 150 15.00 17.74 6.30
N GLY A 151 14.31 18.54 7.12
CA GLY A 151 14.71 19.89 7.48
C GLY A 151 15.61 19.93 8.71
#